data_AF-A0A9X9LDM7-F1
#
_entry.id   AF-A0A9X9LDM7-F1
#
_cell.length_a   1.000
_cell.length_b   1.000
_cell.length_c   1.000
_cell.angle_alpha   90.00
_cell.angle_beta   90.00
_cell.angle_gamma   90.00
#
_symmetry.space_group_name_H-M   'P 1'
#
loop_
_entity.id
_entity.type
_entity.pdbx_description
1 polymer ?
#
loop_
_entity_poly.entity_id
_entity_poly.type
_entity_poly.pdbx_seq_one_letter_code
_entity_poly.pdbx_strand_id
1 'polypeptide(L)' 'IIINFSEIHSILGHPKTKAFINHCGTNCIYEANYHGIPMVGIPLFADPPDNIAHIKAKGAAISLNLIQ' A
#
# COMPACT_ATOMS: atom_id res chain seq x y z
N ILE A 1 2.22 1.07 -13.82
CA ILE A 1 2.46 -0.36 -14.15
C ILE A 1 1.33 -1.13 -13.49
N ILE A 2 0.55 -1.89 -14.26
CA ILE A 2 -0.45 -2.81 -13.69
C ILE A 2 0.29 -4.14 -13.50
N ILE A 3 0.36 -4.63 -12.27
CA ILE A 3 1.05 -5.88 -11.92
C ILE A 3 0.09 -6.86 -11.25
N ASN A 4 0.33 -8.15 -11.49
CA ASN A 4 -0.38 -9.23 -10.81
C ASN A 4 0.15 -9.40 -9.40
N PHE A 5 -0.70 -9.95 -8.53
CA PHE A 5 -0.42 -10.16 -7.10
C PHE A 5 0.88 -10.96 -6.84
N SER A 6 1.27 -11.88 -7.73
CA SER A 6 2.47 -12.73 -7.57
C SER A 6 3.80 -11.96 -7.62
N GLU A 7 3.84 -10.79 -8.28
CA GLU A 7 5.09 -10.09 -8.58
C GLU A 7 5.41 -8.96 -7.59
N ILE A 8 4.57 -8.74 -6.57
CA ILE A 8 4.68 -7.62 -5.63
C ILE A 8 6.03 -7.64 -4.89
N HIS A 9 6.47 -8.81 -4.43
CA HIS A 9 7.71 -8.94 -3.66
C HIS A 9 8.93 -8.49 -4.48
N SER A 10 9.06 -9.00 -5.70
CA SER A 10 10.16 -8.65 -6.62
C SER A 10 10.17 -7.17 -6.99
N ILE A 11 8.99 -6.55 -7.17
CA ILE A 11 8.89 -5.14 -7.53
C ILE A 11 9.27 -4.25 -6.34
N LEU A 12 8.80 -4.57 -5.12
CA LEU A 12 9.04 -3.74 -3.94
C LEU A 12 10.49 -3.80 -3.48
N GLY A 13 11.18 -4.92 -3.70
CA GLY A 13 12.61 -5.06 -3.46
C GLY A 13 13.50 -4.39 -4.51
N HIS A 14 12.96 -3.88 -5.61
CA HIS A 14 13.76 -3.28 -6.67
C HIS A 14 14.22 -1.84 -6.28
N PRO A 15 15.50 -1.46 -6.46
CA PRO A 15 16.04 -0.18 -5.99
C PRO A 15 15.41 1.07 -6.61
N LYS A 16 14.74 0.92 -7.75
CA LYS A 16 13.98 2.00 -8.41
C LYS A 16 12.56 2.19 -7.86
N THR A 17 12.07 1.29 -7.02
CA THR A 17 10.75 1.42 -6.40
C THR A 17 10.82 2.42 -5.26
N LYS A 18 10.00 3.47 -5.34
CA LYS A 18 10.02 4.60 -4.40
C LYS A 18 8.70 4.82 -3.67
N ALA A 19 7.60 4.36 -4.26
CA ALA A 19 6.26 4.46 -3.69
C ALA A 19 5.39 3.34 -4.22
N PHE A 20 4.44 2.88 -3.39
CA PHE A 20 3.49 1.84 -3.75
C PHE A 20 2.05 2.32 -3.58
N ILE A 21 1.27 2.27 -4.66
CA ILE A 21 -0.14 2.66 -4.64
C ILE A 21 -0.98 1.38 -4.54
N ASN A 22 -1.84 1.27 -3.52
CA ASN A 22 -2.71 0.11 -3.34
C ASN A 22 -4.05 0.47 -2.68
N HIS A 23 -4.99 -0.48 -2.70
CA HIS A 23 -6.31 -0.34 -2.09
C HIS A 23 -6.35 -0.53 -0.57
N CYS A 24 -5.21 -0.71 0.09
CA CYS A 24 -5.08 -1.05 1.51
C CYS A 24 -5.50 -2.47 1.92
N GLY A 25 -5.44 -3.43 1.00
CA GLY A 25 -5.44 -4.84 1.35
C GLY A 25 -4.29 -5.22 2.30
N THR A 26 -4.58 -6.00 3.34
CA THR A 26 -3.65 -6.35 4.43
C THR A 26 -2.30 -6.89 3.97
N ASN A 27 -2.29 -7.79 2.98
CA ASN A 27 -1.04 -8.39 2.49
C ASN A 27 -0.12 -7.35 1.82
N CYS A 28 -0.70 -6.44 1.04
CA CYS A 28 0.03 -5.35 0.37
C CYS A 28 0.72 -4.42 1.38
N ILE A 29 0.10 -4.24 2.55
CA ILE A 29 0.63 -3.43 3.65
C ILE A 29 1.85 -4.09 4.29
N TYR A 30 1.78 -5.40 4.53
CA TYR A 30 2.91 -6.15 5.08
C TYR A 30 4.11 -6.15 4.14
N GLU A 31 3.90 -6.40 2.84
CA GLU A 31 4.96 -6.40 1.84
C GLU A 31 5.63 -5.01 1.68
N ALA A 32 4.84 -3.94 1.70
CA ALA A 32 5.36 -2.57 1.61
C ALA A 32 6.20 -2.20 2.85
N ASN A 33 5.70 -2.52 4.04
CA ASN A 33 6.42 -2.29 5.29
C ASN A 33 7.71 -3.11 5.37
N TYR A 34 7.69 -4.36 4.90
CA TYR A 34 8.86 -5.23 4.89
C TYR A 34 10.01 -4.64 4.07
N HIS A 35 9.71 -4.05 2.91
CA HIS A 35 10.69 -3.40 2.04
C HIS A 35 10.98 -1.93 2.41
N GLY A 36 10.28 -1.37 3.40
CA GLY A 36 10.41 0.03 3.79
C GLY A 36 9.94 1.02 2.71
N ILE A 37 8.99 0.62 1.85
CA ILE A 37 8.48 1.46 0.78
C ILE A 37 7.24 2.22 1.27
N PRO A 38 7.24 3.56 1.23
CA PRO A 38 6.08 4.34 1.61
C PRO A 38 4.93 4.11 0.63
N MET A 39 3.69 4.16 1.13
CA MET A 39 2.52 3.81 0.36
C MET A 39 1.48 4.92 0.22
N VAL A 40 0.73 4.87 -0.87
CA VAL A 40 -0.48 5.68 -1.09
C VAL A 40 -1.67 4.72 -1.13
N GLY A 41 -2.52 4.82 -0.12
CA GLY A 41 -3.69 3.98 0.05
C GLY A 41 -4.94 4.61 -0.57
N ILE A 42 -5.64 3.87 -1.42
CA ILE A 42 -6.93 4.24 -2.00
C ILE A 42 -7.97 3.27 -1.43
N PRO A 43 -8.53 3.54 -0.23
CA PRO A 43 -9.46 2.61 0.39
C PRO A 43 -10.68 2.42 -0.53
N LEU A 44 -10.92 1.18 -0.96
CA LEU A 44 -12.13 0.83 -1.70
C LEU A 44 -13.17 0.31 -0.70
N PHE A 45 -14.45 0.33 -1.08
CA PHE A 45 -15.58 -0.01 -0.19
C PHE A 45 -15.48 -1.35 0.55
N ALA A 46 -14.63 -2.26 0.09
CA ALA A 46 -14.43 -3.59 0.68
C ALA A 46 -13.26 -3.66 1.67
N ASP A 47 -12.46 -2.61 1.82
CA ASP A 47 -11.28 -2.61 2.69
C ASP A 47 -11.64 -2.15 4.11
N PRO A 48 -11.13 -2.84 5.16
CA PRO A 48 -11.32 -2.41 6.53
C PRO A 48 -10.73 -1.01 6.72
N PRO A 49 -11.49 -0.02 7.25
CA PRO A 49 -11.00 1.35 7.42
C PRO A 49 -9.81 1.43 8.38
N ASP A 50 -9.65 0.45 9.28
CA ASP A 50 -8.56 0.38 10.24
C ASP A 50 -7.19 0.16 9.60
N ASN A 51 -7.13 -0.53 8.46
CA ASN A 51 -5.87 -0.84 7.79
C ASN A 51 -5.13 0.43 7.37
N ILE A 52 -5.84 1.35 6.72
CA ILE A 52 -5.23 2.59 6.25
C ILE A 52 -4.95 3.55 7.40
N ALA A 53 -5.82 3.57 8.42
CA ALA A 53 -5.61 4.37 9.63
C ALA A 53 -4.33 3.96 10.37
N HIS A 54 -4.07 2.66 10.50
CA HIS A 54 -2.90 2.12 11.19
C HIS A 54 -1.58 2.52 10.53
N ILE A 55 -1.50 2.46 9.20
CA ILE A 55 -0.26 2.76 8.48
C ILE A 55 -0.05 4.27 8.38
N LYS A 56 -1.14 5.04 8.27
CA LYS A 56 -1.10 6.49 8.36
C LYS A 56 -0.60 6.93 9.73
N ALA A 57 -1.05 6.30 10.82
CA ALA A 57 -0.56 6.56 12.17
C ALA A 57 0.94 6.24 12.33
N LYS A 58 1.46 5.25 11.59
CA LYS A 58 2.89 4.93 11.53
C LYS A 58 3.70 5.88 10.63
N GLY A 59 3.08 6.87 9.99
CA GLY A 59 3.75 7.80 9.07
C GLY A 59 4.21 7.16 7.76
N ALA A 60 3.78 5.93 7.47
CA ALA A 60 4.23 5.14 6.32
C ALA A 60 3.24 5.19 5.14
N ALA A 61 2.09 5.85 5.30
CA ALA A 61 1.10 5.99 4.23
C ALA A 61 0.35 7.32 4.20
N ILE A 62 -0.04 7.72 2.99
CA ILE A 62 -1.04 8.76 2.74
C ILE A 62 -2.32 8.09 2.23
N SER A 63 -3.46 8.49 2.77
CA SER A 63 -4.77 8.05 2.28
C SER A 63 -5.31 9.03 1.26
N LEU A 64 -5.71 8.50 0.10
CA LEU A 64 -6.40 9.24 -0.95
C LEU A 64 -7.85 8.78 -1.02
N ASN A 65 -8.77 9.61 -0.54
CA ASN A 65 -10.19 9.32 -0.66
C ASN A 65 -10.70 9.81 -2.02
N LEU A 66 -11.06 8.87 -2.91
CA LEU A 66 -11.57 9.17 -4.24
C LEU A 66 -13.11 9.13 -4.31
N ILE A 67 -13.76 8.72 -3.22
CA ILE A 67 -15.21 8.56 -3.14
C ILE A 67 -15.66 9.33 -1.89
N GLN A 68 -15.93 10.62 -2.09
CA GLN A 68 -16.61 11.47 -1.11
C GLN A 68 -18.05 11.67 -1.52
#